data_AF-A0AB32TNC5-F1
#
_entry.id   AF-A0AB32TNC5-F1
#
_cell.length_a   1.000
_cell.length_b   1.000
_cell.length_c   1.000
_cell.angle_alpha   90.00
_cell.angle_beta   90.00
_cell.angle_gamma   90.00
#
_symmetry.space_group_name_H-M   'P 1'
#
loop_
_entity.id
_entity.type
_entity.pdbx_description
1 polymer ?
#
loop_
_entity_poly.entity_id
_entity_poly.type
_entity_poly.pdbx_seq_one_letter_code
_entity_poly.pdbx_strand_id
1 'polypeptide(L)'
;MGVTLSRAIQWSSDGNKLENSLLNNDILTEIMLFTEYFSESHPEEARLTFSEPLQWKTSLEVSDFTSEIYDVREGSVMSQEHDDNGRPLLLLNPPDITVHSFYHLSNILQLNKNKNRKEVQACLEANKEVVKKIFGPDTPSINEDHLFNILCQLDEKLLDIAVKPINREGRLSPAAVNTEIDLLKTFCGTGEMRLLKSVRYTSDYVFSNGCRSPPWRQMDGEICSLIIETCDTEPTLFITCNTNGVFLDEGLKRRGGGGEKSYNAVESYNSPVINEVFKDLVTLLKNKSSHFAEVADEEVLEYCTFISFNRFKLCLISSIIILIVKIVIVGFHFSDRFSYSLQLLLVLKCSRWQFLNI
;
A
#
# COMPACT_ATOMS: atom_id res chain seq x y z
N MET A 1 -0.60 15.90 -2.74
CA MET A 1 -1.61 15.60 -1.69
C MET A 1 -3.02 15.34 -2.26
N GLY A 2 -3.15 14.96 -3.54
CA GLY A 2 -4.46 15.00 -4.20
C GLY A 2 -5.35 13.80 -3.89
N VAL A 3 -4.79 12.59 -3.88
CA VAL A 3 -5.59 11.35 -3.83
C VAL A 3 -5.94 10.97 -2.40
N THR A 4 -5.00 11.10 -1.46
CA THR A 4 -5.25 10.70 -0.07
C THR A 4 -6.36 11.55 0.56
N LEU A 5 -6.24 12.88 0.49
CA LEU A 5 -7.22 13.78 1.09
C LEU A 5 -8.58 13.74 0.39
N SER A 6 -8.61 13.41 -0.90
CA SER A 6 -9.88 13.31 -1.63
C SER A 6 -10.57 11.95 -1.47
N ARG A 7 -9.82 10.85 -1.27
CA ARG A 7 -10.37 9.49 -1.28
C ARG A 7 -10.18 8.70 0.00
N ALA A 8 -9.04 8.83 0.66
CA ALA A 8 -8.68 7.98 1.79
C ALA A 8 -9.09 8.56 3.15
N ILE A 9 -9.08 9.88 3.28
CA ILE A 9 -9.47 10.53 4.52
C ILE A 9 -10.99 10.40 4.75
N GLN A 10 -11.36 10.12 6.00
CA GLN A 10 -12.75 9.91 6.37
C GLN A 10 -13.40 11.24 6.76
N TRP A 11 -14.45 11.62 6.06
CA TRP A 11 -15.21 12.82 6.36
C TRP A 11 -16.44 12.49 7.21
N SER A 12 -16.87 13.44 8.04
CA SER A 12 -18.17 13.38 8.70
C SER A 12 -19.31 13.27 7.69
N SER A 13 -20.50 12.87 8.14
CA SER A 13 -21.66 12.66 7.26
C SER A 13 -22.10 13.92 6.49
N ASP A 14 -21.79 15.11 7.00
CA ASP A 14 -22.03 16.39 6.32
C ASP A 14 -20.90 16.78 5.33
N GLY A 15 -19.83 16.00 5.27
CA GLY A 15 -18.68 16.20 4.38
C GLY A 15 -17.82 17.41 4.75
N ASN A 16 -18.03 18.03 5.91
CA ASN A 16 -17.39 19.32 6.25
C ASN A 16 -16.28 19.20 7.29
N LYS A 17 -16.23 18.11 8.04
CA LYS A 17 -15.24 17.90 9.10
C LYS A 17 -14.55 16.57 8.92
N LEU A 18 -13.32 16.47 9.41
CA LEU A 18 -12.61 15.21 9.47
C LEU A 18 -13.18 14.36 10.61
N GLU A 19 -13.47 13.10 10.31
CA GLU A 19 -13.91 12.15 11.32
C GLU A 19 -12.78 11.87 12.32
N ASN A 20 -13.10 11.70 13.61
CA ASN A 20 -12.11 11.30 14.62
C ASN A 20 -11.89 9.79 14.58
N SER A 21 -11.20 9.30 13.55
CA SER A 21 -10.82 7.91 13.37
C SER A 21 -9.32 7.70 13.57
N LEU A 22 -8.90 6.47 13.86
CA LEU A 22 -7.47 6.14 13.97
C LEU A 22 -6.71 6.47 12.68
N LEU A 23 -7.29 6.12 11.52
CA LEU A 23 -6.72 6.42 10.21
C LEU A 23 -6.48 7.92 10.00
N ASN A 24 -7.52 8.74 10.23
CA ASN A 24 -7.39 10.19 10.08
C ASN A 24 -6.36 10.77 11.04
N ASN A 25 -6.26 10.20 12.25
CA ASN A 25 -5.29 10.65 13.24
C ASN A 25 -3.85 10.36 12.81
N ASP A 26 -3.60 9.20 12.21
CA ASP A 26 -2.29 8.85 11.66
C ASP A 26 -1.93 9.75 10.47
N ILE A 27 -2.87 9.98 9.54
CA ILE A 27 -2.69 10.90 8.40
C ILE A 27 -2.40 12.33 8.88
N LEU A 28 -3.19 12.85 9.83
CA LEU A 28 -2.99 14.20 10.37
C LEU A 28 -1.65 14.34 11.07
N THR A 29 -1.21 13.31 11.79
CA THR A 29 0.10 13.30 12.46
C THR A 29 1.22 13.36 11.45
N GLU A 30 1.13 12.59 10.37
CA GLU A 30 2.14 12.59 9.29
C GLU A 30 2.20 13.94 8.56
N ILE A 31 1.04 14.53 8.22
CA ILE A 31 0.99 15.86 7.60
C ILE A 31 1.58 16.92 8.54
N MET A 32 1.25 16.86 9.83
CA MET A 32 1.77 17.78 10.83
C MET A 32 3.30 17.69 10.93
N LEU A 33 3.86 16.49 11.03
CA LEU A 33 5.31 16.28 11.09
C LEU A 33 6.00 16.76 9.80
N PHE A 34 5.45 16.41 8.64
CA PHE A 34 5.94 16.90 7.36
C PHE A 34 5.98 18.43 7.32
N THR A 35 4.90 19.09 7.75
CA THR A 35 4.79 20.55 7.71
C THR A 35 5.71 21.22 8.73
N GLU A 36 5.87 20.64 9.93
CA GLU A 36 6.73 21.18 11.00
C GLU A 36 8.21 21.23 10.57
N TYR A 37 8.67 20.20 9.85
CA TYR A 37 10.07 20.07 9.41
C TYR A 37 10.30 20.48 7.95
N PHE A 38 9.28 21.03 7.27
CA PHE A 38 9.38 21.32 5.84
C PHE A 38 10.45 22.37 5.54
N SER A 39 10.44 23.48 6.29
CA SER A 39 11.42 24.57 6.12
C SER A 39 12.85 24.15 6.41
N GLU A 40 13.05 23.17 7.29
CA GLU A 40 14.38 22.61 7.61
C GLU A 40 14.86 21.65 6.51
N SER A 41 13.95 20.85 5.96
CA SER A 41 14.27 19.83 4.96
C SER A 41 14.42 20.42 3.56
N HIS A 42 13.61 21.42 3.23
CA HIS A 42 13.43 21.99 1.88
C HIS A 42 13.36 23.52 1.95
N PRO A 43 14.47 24.20 2.29
CA PRO A 43 14.48 25.63 2.59
C PRO A 43 14.14 26.52 1.39
N GLU A 44 14.49 26.11 0.17
CA GLU A 44 14.18 26.85 -1.06
C GLU A 44 12.72 26.70 -1.43
N GLU A 45 12.20 25.47 -1.41
CA GLU A 45 10.79 25.18 -1.70
C GLU A 45 9.84 25.77 -0.66
N ALA A 46 10.30 25.93 0.59
CA ALA A 46 9.51 26.52 1.67
C ALA A 46 9.17 28.00 1.43
N ARG A 47 10.02 28.71 0.66
CA ARG A 47 9.86 30.13 0.33
C ARG A 47 8.99 30.38 -0.91
N LEU A 48 8.60 29.32 -1.63
CA LEU A 48 7.72 29.46 -2.78
C LEU A 48 6.33 29.97 -2.34
N THR A 49 5.87 31.00 -3.04
CA THR A 49 4.56 31.62 -2.81
C THR A 49 3.48 30.79 -3.51
N PHE A 50 2.41 30.47 -2.79
CA PHE A 50 1.25 29.78 -3.33
C PHE A 50 0.48 30.67 -4.32
N SER A 51 -0.11 30.06 -5.34
CA SER A 51 -0.97 30.76 -6.31
C SER A 51 -2.20 31.38 -5.64
N GLU A 52 -2.84 30.63 -4.73
CA GLU A 52 -3.91 31.08 -3.85
C GLU A 52 -3.56 30.79 -2.39
N PRO A 53 -3.90 31.68 -1.44
CA PRO A 53 -3.62 31.45 -0.04
C PRO A 53 -4.43 30.29 0.55
N LEU A 54 -3.80 29.62 1.50
CA LEU A 54 -4.49 28.78 2.46
C LEU A 54 -5.12 29.68 3.52
N GLN A 55 -6.43 29.51 3.72
CA GLN A 55 -7.21 30.31 4.64
C GLN A 55 -8.04 29.42 5.53
N TRP A 56 -8.03 29.67 6.83
CA TRP A 56 -8.84 28.93 7.79
C TRP A 56 -9.14 29.77 9.03
N LYS A 57 -10.04 29.26 9.86
CA LYS A 57 -10.31 29.81 11.18
C LYS A 57 -9.35 29.21 12.19
N THR A 58 -8.48 30.05 12.73
CA THR A 58 -7.45 29.66 13.69
C THR A 58 -7.91 29.87 15.13
N SER A 59 -7.31 29.11 16.03
CA SER A 59 -7.38 29.31 17.49
C SER A 59 -6.16 30.06 18.05
N LEU A 60 -5.25 30.50 17.17
CA LEU A 60 -4.10 31.30 17.53
C LEU A 60 -4.51 32.72 17.90
N GLU A 61 -3.86 33.24 18.93
CA GLU A 61 -4.03 34.59 19.40
C GLU A 61 -2.84 35.45 18.97
N VAL A 62 -3.02 36.76 18.91
CA VAL A 62 -1.95 37.71 18.57
C VAL A 62 -0.74 37.54 19.50
N SER A 63 -0.96 37.16 20.76
CA SER A 63 0.08 36.88 21.76
C SER A 63 0.88 35.59 21.52
N ASP A 64 0.41 34.67 20.67
CA ASP A 64 1.16 33.47 20.30
C ASP A 64 2.33 33.82 19.34
N PHE A 65 2.34 35.01 18.72
CA PHE A 65 3.33 35.42 17.72
C PHE A 65 4.47 36.25 18.32
N THR A 66 5.69 36.04 17.82
CA THR A 66 6.89 36.82 18.21
C THR A 66 7.12 37.99 17.25
N SER A 67 7.65 39.09 17.78
CA SER A 67 7.96 40.30 17.01
C SER A 67 9.27 40.23 16.20
N GLU A 68 9.90 39.06 16.11
CA GLU A 68 11.18 38.87 15.41
C GLU A 68 10.98 38.71 13.90
N ILE A 69 9.94 37.97 13.50
CA ILE A 69 9.62 37.67 12.09
C ILE A 69 8.27 38.24 11.64
N TYR A 70 7.48 38.74 12.61
CA TYR A 70 6.15 39.26 12.37
C TYR A 70 5.98 40.67 12.96
N ASP A 71 5.28 41.51 12.21
CA ASP A 71 4.82 42.81 12.68
C ASP A 71 3.50 42.63 13.43
N VAL A 72 3.59 42.64 14.75
CA VAL A 72 2.45 42.47 15.65
C VAL A 72 1.83 43.84 15.94
N ARG A 73 0.55 44.01 15.59
CA ARG A 73 -0.26 45.21 15.89
C ARG A 73 -1.37 44.86 16.86
N GLU A 74 -2.05 45.88 17.40
CA GLU A 74 -3.25 45.67 18.21
C GLU A 74 -4.35 44.98 17.38
N GLY A 75 -4.48 43.66 17.56
CA GLY A 75 -5.53 42.85 16.94
C GLY A 75 -5.18 42.17 15.62
N SER A 76 -3.97 42.35 15.07
CA SER A 76 -3.55 41.65 13.85
C SER A 76 -2.05 41.38 13.82
N VAL A 77 -1.66 40.38 13.04
CA VAL A 77 -0.25 40.02 12.81
C VAL A 77 -0.02 39.90 11.32
N MET A 78 1.09 40.47 10.83
CA MET A 78 1.51 40.32 9.43
C MET A 78 2.98 39.95 9.32
N SER A 79 3.35 39.18 8.29
CA SER A 79 4.75 38.92 7.98
C SER A 79 5.45 40.16 7.42
N GLN A 80 6.75 40.26 7.68
CA GLN A 80 7.60 41.25 7.01
C GLN A 80 7.86 40.89 5.54
N GLU A 81 7.76 39.61 5.19
CA GLU A 81 7.84 39.12 3.82
C GLU A 81 6.53 39.36 3.07
N HIS A 82 6.64 39.75 1.80
CA HIS A 82 5.53 40.10 0.93
C HIS A 82 5.65 39.38 -0.43
N ASP A 83 4.51 39.17 -1.09
CA ASP A 83 4.46 38.71 -2.47
C ASP A 83 4.85 39.83 -3.46
N ASP A 84 4.91 39.51 -4.75
CA ASP A 84 5.21 40.46 -5.83
C ASP A 84 4.22 41.64 -5.92
N ASN A 85 3.03 41.49 -5.33
CA ASN A 85 2.00 42.53 -5.26
C ASN A 85 2.08 43.36 -3.97
N GLY A 86 3.06 43.12 -3.10
CA GLY A 86 3.20 43.79 -1.82
C GLY A 86 2.19 43.35 -0.76
N ARG A 87 1.63 42.15 -0.87
CA ARG A 87 0.74 41.54 0.15
C ARG A 87 1.55 40.68 1.10
N PRO A 88 1.29 40.72 2.42
CA PRO A 88 2.05 39.93 3.37
C PRO A 88 1.80 38.42 3.15
N LEU A 89 2.87 37.63 3.18
CA LEU A 89 2.80 36.17 3.01
C LEU A 89 2.07 35.46 4.16
N LEU A 90 2.04 36.05 5.36
CA LEU A 90 1.16 35.65 6.45
C LEU A 90 0.36 36.86 6.96
N LEU A 91 -0.94 36.69 7.13
CA LEU A 91 -1.83 37.66 7.74
C LEU A 91 -2.78 36.97 8.72
N LEU A 92 -2.78 37.41 9.97
CA LEU A 92 -3.71 37.01 11.00
C LEU A 92 -4.63 38.19 11.34
N ASN A 93 -5.92 38.00 11.12
CA ASN A 93 -6.99 38.85 11.63
C ASN A 93 -7.97 37.93 12.38
N PRO A 94 -7.78 37.67 13.69
CA PRO A 94 -8.52 36.64 14.39
C PRO A 94 -10.05 36.79 14.21
N PRO A 95 -10.77 35.69 13.92
CA PRO A 95 -10.29 34.31 13.92
C PRO A 95 -9.67 33.85 12.59
N ASP A 96 -9.57 34.70 11.58
CA ASP A 96 -9.15 34.32 10.24
C ASP A 96 -7.63 34.44 10.06
N ILE A 97 -6.99 33.41 9.51
CA ILE A 97 -5.57 33.42 9.14
C ILE A 97 -5.43 33.11 7.65
N THR A 98 -4.47 33.77 7.02
CA THR A 98 -4.12 33.63 5.60
C THR A 98 -2.63 33.36 5.48
N VAL A 99 -2.25 32.30 4.77
CA VAL A 99 -0.85 31.89 4.58
C VAL A 99 -0.56 31.55 3.12
N HIS A 100 0.56 32.06 2.62
CA HIS A 100 0.98 31.91 1.22
C HIS A 100 2.28 31.11 1.05
N SER A 101 2.87 30.54 2.11
CA SER A 101 4.11 29.76 1.98
C SER A 101 4.24 28.66 3.02
N PHE A 102 4.97 27.59 2.69
CA PHE A 102 5.28 26.51 3.64
C PHE A 102 6.20 26.98 4.77
N TYR A 103 7.05 27.98 4.52
CA TYR A 103 7.87 28.61 5.55
C TYR A 103 7.03 29.11 6.72
N HIS A 104 5.97 29.88 6.43
CA HIS A 104 5.08 30.38 7.47
C HIS A 104 4.17 29.29 8.07
N LEU A 105 3.78 28.26 7.30
CA LEU A 105 3.08 27.10 7.87
C LEU A 105 3.95 26.37 8.91
N SER A 106 5.23 26.18 8.59
CA SER A 106 6.20 25.56 9.52
C SER A 106 6.33 26.39 10.79
N ASN A 107 6.47 27.72 10.66
CA ASN A 107 6.59 28.62 11.80
C ASN A 107 5.34 28.62 12.67
N ILE A 108 4.14 28.60 12.09
CA ILE A 108 2.87 28.50 12.83
C ILE A 108 2.86 27.27 13.75
N LEU A 109 3.34 26.12 13.26
CA LEU A 109 3.42 24.89 14.05
C LEU A 109 4.50 24.92 15.15
N GLN A 110 5.42 25.87 15.09
CA GLN A 110 6.42 26.08 16.13
C GLN A 110 5.96 27.02 17.26
N LEU A 111 4.93 27.87 17.01
CA LEU A 111 4.45 28.84 18.00
C LEU A 111 3.83 28.19 19.24
N ASN A 112 2.89 27.25 19.04
CA ASN A 112 2.15 26.64 20.13
C ASN A 112 1.83 25.17 19.87
N LYS A 113 2.73 24.28 20.31
CA LYS A 113 2.64 22.82 20.10
C LYS A 113 1.31 22.19 20.52
N ASN A 114 0.60 22.78 21.49
CA ASN A 114 -0.69 22.27 21.96
C ASN A 114 -1.84 22.54 20.97
N LYS A 115 -1.68 23.52 20.08
CA LYS A 115 -2.69 23.92 19.07
C LYS A 115 -2.42 23.29 17.70
N ASN A 116 -1.20 22.82 17.42
CA ASN A 116 -0.75 22.29 16.11
C ASN A 116 -1.78 21.40 15.41
N ARG A 117 -2.26 20.36 16.09
CA ARG A 117 -3.21 19.41 15.48
C ARG A 117 -4.53 20.07 15.09
N LYS A 118 -5.05 20.97 15.92
CA LYS A 118 -6.29 21.70 15.61
C LYS A 118 -6.11 22.64 14.44
N GLU A 119 -4.94 23.28 14.35
CA GLU A 119 -4.61 24.17 13.23
C GLU A 119 -4.47 23.41 11.92
N VAL A 120 -3.71 22.30 11.90
CA VAL A 120 -3.58 21.44 10.71
C VAL A 120 -4.95 20.92 10.27
N GLN A 121 -5.76 20.43 11.22
CA GLN A 121 -7.10 19.95 10.92
C GLN A 121 -7.99 21.06 10.33
N ALA A 122 -8.07 22.23 10.97
CA ALA A 122 -8.88 23.35 10.49
C ALA A 122 -8.41 23.86 9.11
N CYS A 123 -7.10 23.87 8.88
CA CYS A 123 -6.53 24.22 7.58
C CYS A 123 -6.98 23.24 6.49
N LEU A 124 -6.86 21.93 6.71
CA LEU A 124 -7.28 20.92 5.73
C LEU A 124 -8.79 20.93 5.49
N GLU A 125 -9.60 21.12 6.54
CA GLU A 125 -11.07 21.21 6.42
C GLU A 125 -11.50 22.42 5.58
N ALA A 126 -10.84 23.57 5.75
CA ALA A 126 -11.15 24.79 5.00
C ALA A 126 -10.58 24.79 3.56
N ASN A 127 -9.55 23.99 3.28
CA ASN A 127 -8.81 24.01 2.02
C ASN A 127 -8.81 22.63 1.33
N LYS A 128 -9.99 22.12 0.98
CA LYS A 128 -10.14 20.76 0.37
C LYS A 128 -9.28 20.51 -0.89
N GLU A 129 -9.01 21.56 -1.67
CA GLU A 129 -8.19 21.50 -2.89
C GLU A 129 -6.80 22.13 -2.67
N VAL A 130 -6.07 21.75 -1.60
CA VAL A 130 -4.76 22.34 -1.24
C VAL A 130 -3.78 22.41 -2.42
N VAL A 131 -3.64 21.35 -3.20
CA VAL A 131 -2.69 21.28 -4.32
C VAL A 131 -3.01 22.32 -5.40
N LYS A 132 -4.30 22.49 -5.72
CA LYS A 132 -4.75 23.49 -6.69
C LYS A 132 -4.58 24.91 -6.16
N LYS A 133 -4.71 25.14 -4.86
CA LYS A 133 -4.38 26.45 -4.27
C LYS A 133 -2.88 26.75 -4.34
N ILE A 134 -2.04 25.76 -4.08
CA ILE A 134 -0.58 25.94 -4.12
C ILE A 134 -0.09 26.26 -5.55
N PHE A 135 -0.48 25.45 -6.54
CA PHE A 135 0.04 25.57 -7.91
C PHE A 135 -0.88 26.34 -8.88
N GLY A 136 -2.12 26.63 -8.48
CA GLY A 136 -3.13 27.25 -9.35
C GLY A 136 -3.84 26.23 -10.26
N PRO A 137 -4.58 26.73 -11.27
CA PRO A 137 -5.29 25.88 -12.24
C PRO A 137 -4.36 25.23 -13.29
N ASP A 138 -3.14 25.73 -13.44
CA ASP A 138 -2.18 25.32 -14.48
C ASP A 138 -1.20 24.24 -13.98
N THR A 139 -0.47 23.63 -14.91
CA THR A 139 0.65 22.74 -14.55
C THR A 139 1.73 23.50 -13.79
N PRO A 140 2.34 22.90 -12.75
CA PRO A 140 3.44 23.52 -12.00
C PRO A 140 4.51 24.11 -12.93
N SER A 141 5.02 25.28 -12.57
CA SER A 141 6.16 25.87 -13.29
C SER A 141 7.44 25.06 -13.07
N ILE A 142 8.48 25.27 -13.89
CA ILE A 142 9.78 24.57 -13.76
C ILE A 142 10.37 24.73 -12.34
N ASN A 143 10.13 25.87 -11.70
CA ASN A 143 10.60 26.15 -10.34
C ASN A 143 9.77 25.43 -9.26
N GLU A 144 8.55 25.03 -9.59
CA GLU A 144 7.61 24.33 -8.71
C GLU A 144 7.65 22.81 -8.87
N ASP A 145 8.29 22.30 -9.93
CA ASP A 145 8.42 20.86 -10.20
C ASP A 145 8.97 20.08 -9.00
N HIS A 146 9.94 20.67 -8.30
CA HIS A 146 10.53 20.09 -7.08
C HIS A 146 9.52 20.02 -5.93
N LEU A 147 8.82 21.13 -5.65
CA LEU A 147 7.76 21.17 -4.64
C LEU A 147 6.63 20.19 -4.96
N PHE A 148 6.22 20.11 -6.23
CA PHE A 148 5.21 19.18 -6.70
C PHE A 148 5.63 17.73 -6.44
N ASN A 149 6.87 17.37 -6.79
CA ASN A 149 7.40 16.02 -6.54
C ASN A 149 7.44 15.68 -5.04
N ILE A 150 7.83 16.61 -4.18
CA ILE A 150 7.81 16.42 -2.72
C ILE A 150 6.38 16.17 -2.22
N LEU A 151 5.41 16.96 -2.68
CA LEU A 151 4.00 16.79 -2.31
C LEU A 151 3.37 15.50 -2.88
N CYS A 152 3.91 14.96 -3.97
CA CYS A 152 3.57 13.65 -4.50
C CYS A 152 4.15 12.52 -3.62
N GLN A 153 5.40 12.64 -3.16
CA GLN A 153 6.01 11.69 -2.22
C GLN A 153 5.26 11.66 -0.88
N LEU A 154 4.85 12.82 -0.37
CA LEU A 154 3.99 12.88 0.80
C LEU A 154 2.67 12.15 0.55
N ASP A 155 2.01 12.39 -0.59
CA ASP A 155 0.74 11.72 -0.92
C ASP A 155 0.90 10.20 -0.96
N GLU A 156 1.99 9.68 -1.53
CA GLU A 156 2.30 8.25 -1.52
C GLU A 156 2.46 7.70 -0.10
N LYS A 157 3.18 8.41 0.78
CA LYS A 157 3.34 8.03 2.18
C LYS A 157 2.02 8.01 2.94
N LEU A 158 1.14 8.98 2.68
CA LEU A 158 -0.18 9.02 3.30
C LEU A 158 -1.09 7.90 2.77
N LEU A 159 -0.99 7.55 1.48
CA LEU A 159 -1.70 6.39 0.93
C LEU A 159 -1.21 5.08 1.56
N ASP A 160 0.09 4.90 1.81
CA ASP A 160 0.63 3.73 2.53
C ASP A 160 0.02 3.58 3.93
N ILE A 161 -0.18 4.70 4.65
CA ILE A 161 -0.90 4.70 5.94
C ILE A 161 -2.34 4.21 5.75
N ALA A 162 -3.02 4.68 4.70
CA ALA A 162 -4.42 4.35 4.45
C ALA A 162 -4.68 2.89 4.07
N VAL A 163 -3.71 2.22 3.45
CA VAL A 163 -3.87 0.83 2.97
C VAL A 163 -3.46 -0.22 4.00
N LYS A 164 -2.70 0.14 5.04
CA LYS A 164 -2.31 -0.78 6.13
C LYS A 164 -3.49 -1.55 6.77
N PRO A 165 -4.66 -0.94 7.01
CA PRO A 165 -5.79 -1.63 7.63
C PRO A 165 -6.56 -2.61 6.71
N ILE A 166 -6.18 -2.77 5.43
CA ILE A 166 -6.97 -3.55 4.44
C ILE A 166 -6.94 -5.07 4.69
N ASN A 167 -6.18 -5.57 5.65
CA ASN A 167 -6.25 -6.95 6.13
C ASN A 167 -7.55 -7.23 6.94
N ARG A 168 -8.72 -7.18 6.30
CA ARG A 168 -10.00 -7.61 6.89
C ARG A 168 -10.33 -9.05 6.48
N GLU A 169 -10.73 -9.84 7.47
CA GLU A 169 -11.12 -11.26 7.34
C GLU A 169 -12.27 -11.47 6.34
N GLY A 170 -12.18 -12.51 5.51
CA GLY A 170 -13.21 -12.90 4.54
C GLY A 170 -13.04 -12.35 3.11
N ARG A 171 -11.99 -11.56 2.86
CA ARG A 171 -11.61 -11.04 1.54
C ARG A 171 -10.36 -11.74 1.01
N LEU A 172 -10.14 -11.70 -0.31
CA LEU A 172 -8.85 -12.13 -0.86
C LEU A 172 -7.74 -11.29 -0.21
N SER A 173 -6.74 -11.95 0.36
CA SER A 173 -5.59 -11.29 0.97
C SER A 173 -4.39 -11.36 0.02
N PRO A 174 -3.45 -10.41 0.10
CA PRO A 174 -2.23 -10.47 -0.68
C PRO A 174 -1.45 -11.78 -0.49
N ALA A 175 -1.42 -12.30 0.74
CA ALA A 175 -0.77 -13.57 1.05
C ALA A 175 -1.46 -14.77 0.37
N ALA A 176 -2.79 -14.80 0.35
CA ALA A 176 -3.56 -15.86 -0.32
C ALA A 176 -3.32 -15.83 -1.84
N VAL A 177 -3.40 -14.64 -2.45
CA VAL A 177 -3.15 -14.45 -3.88
C VAL A 177 -1.72 -14.84 -4.25
N ASN A 178 -0.71 -14.42 -3.47
CA ASN A 178 0.68 -14.80 -3.70
C ASN A 178 0.88 -16.33 -3.65
N THR A 179 0.27 -17.00 -2.67
CA THR A 179 0.34 -18.47 -2.54
C THR A 179 -0.28 -19.18 -3.76
N GLU A 180 -1.45 -18.72 -4.21
CA GLU A 180 -2.13 -19.26 -5.38
C GLU A 180 -1.29 -19.06 -6.67
N ILE A 181 -0.66 -17.89 -6.82
CA ILE A 181 0.19 -17.60 -7.98
C ILE A 181 1.47 -18.44 -7.97
N ASP A 182 2.09 -18.61 -6.80
CA ASP A 182 3.29 -19.45 -6.69
C ASP A 182 2.97 -20.91 -7.01
N LEU A 183 1.78 -21.40 -6.65
CA LEU A 183 1.27 -22.69 -7.10
C LEU A 183 1.09 -22.72 -8.63
N LEU A 184 0.41 -21.74 -9.23
CA LEU A 184 0.21 -21.68 -10.69
C LEU A 184 1.52 -21.64 -11.48
N LYS A 185 2.55 -20.96 -10.96
CA LYS A 185 3.89 -20.96 -11.56
C LYS A 185 4.52 -22.36 -11.59
N THR A 186 4.21 -23.23 -10.62
CA THR A 186 4.73 -24.61 -10.65
C THR A 186 4.19 -25.44 -11.83
N PHE A 187 3.02 -25.05 -12.36
CA PHE A 187 2.41 -25.64 -13.55
C PHE A 187 2.85 -24.98 -14.86
N CYS A 188 3.75 -23.98 -14.79
CA CYS A 188 4.40 -23.39 -15.95
C CYS A 188 5.70 -24.15 -16.25
N GLY A 189 5.71 -24.97 -17.30
CA GLY A 189 6.88 -25.79 -17.66
C GLY A 189 6.88 -26.25 -19.12
N THR A 190 7.80 -27.15 -19.46
CA THR A 190 7.89 -27.81 -20.78
C THR A 190 7.39 -29.24 -20.68
N GLY A 191 6.33 -29.61 -21.41
CA GLY A 191 5.77 -30.97 -21.42
C GLY A 191 4.30 -31.01 -21.86
N GLU A 192 3.75 -32.22 -21.99
CA GLU A 192 2.33 -32.45 -22.35
C GLU A 192 1.36 -32.06 -21.22
N MET A 193 1.78 -32.16 -19.96
CA MET A 193 0.99 -31.77 -18.77
C MET A 193 1.08 -30.26 -18.44
N ARG A 194 1.45 -29.42 -19.42
CA ARG A 194 1.63 -27.98 -19.20
C ARG A 194 0.26 -27.29 -19.15
N LEU A 195 -0.15 -26.85 -17.96
CA LEU A 195 -1.41 -26.09 -17.80
C LEU A 195 -1.33 -24.67 -18.37
N LEU A 196 -0.20 -23.99 -18.15
CA LEU A 196 -0.04 -22.57 -18.47
C LEU A 196 1.27 -22.30 -19.21
N LYS A 197 1.23 -21.33 -20.13
CA LYS A 197 2.42 -20.85 -20.84
C LYS A 197 3.31 -20.02 -19.93
N SER A 198 2.74 -19.00 -19.29
CA SER A 198 3.45 -18.17 -18.33
C SER A 198 2.48 -17.49 -17.37
N VAL A 199 2.96 -17.24 -16.15
CA VAL A 199 2.26 -16.45 -15.11
C VAL A 199 3.26 -15.45 -14.57
N ARG A 200 2.99 -14.15 -14.79
CA ARG A 200 3.85 -13.07 -14.30
C ARG A 200 3.04 -11.91 -13.74
N TYR A 201 3.62 -11.21 -12.79
CA TYR A 201 3.08 -9.93 -12.34
C TYR A 201 3.34 -8.85 -13.39
N THR A 202 2.51 -7.80 -13.40
CA THR A 202 2.81 -6.57 -14.15
C THR A 202 3.90 -5.74 -13.45
N SER A 203 4.04 -5.88 -12.13
CA SER A 203 5.04 -5.22 -11.28
C SER A 203 5.70 -6.20 -10.32
N ASP A 204 7.03 -6.18 -10.28
CA ASP A 204 7.81 -6.99 -9.34
C ASP A 204 7.91 -6.35 -7.94
N TYR A 205 7.57 -5.08 -7.80
CA TYR A 205 7.61 -4.35 -6.53
C TYR A 205 6.52 -4.84 -5.56
N VAL A 206 6.88 -5.00 -4.28
CA VAL A 206 5.98 -5.46 -3.22
C VAL A 206 5.99 -4.42 -2.09
N PHE A 207 4.82 -3.89 -1.77
CA PHE A 207 4.64 -2.95 -0.66
C PHE A 207 4.69 -3.68 0.69
N SER A 208 4.88 -2.92 1.77
CA SER A 208 5.01 -3.47 3.14
C SER A 208 3.82 -4.33 3.59
N ASN A 209 2.63 -4.10 3.01
CA ASN A 209 1.41 -4.87 3.25
C ASN A 209 1.26 -6.11 2.35
N GLY A 210 2.23 -6.40 1.48
CA GLY A 210 2.24 -7.54 0.57
C GLY A 210 1.54 -7.32 -0.77
N CYS A 211 0.88 -6.17 -0.98
CA CYS A 211 0.29 -5.80 -2.27
C CYS A 211 1.39 -5.46 -3.29
N ARG A 212 1.06 -5.56 -4.58
CA ARG A 212 1.91 -5.14 -5.71
C ARG A 212 1.31 -4.00 -6.51
N SER A 213 0.00 -3.80 -6.41
CA SER A 213 -0.67 -2.64 -6.98
C SER A 213 -0.26 -1.36 -6.25
N PRO A 214 -0.23 -0.20 -6.93
CA PRO A 214 0.15 1.05 -6.29
C PRO A 214 -0.90 1.52 -5.27
N PRO A 215 -0.53 2.35 -4.27
CA PRO A 215 -1.39 2.66 -3.12
C PRO A 215 -2.76 3.23 -3.48
N TRP A 216 -2.87 4.07 -4.53
CA TRP A 216 -4.14 4.64 -4.96
C TRP A 216 -5.14 3.59 -5.51
N ARG A 217 -4.64 2.46 -6.05
CA ARG A 217 -5.50 1.34 -6.47
C ARG A 217 -5.78 0.37 -5.32
N GLN A 218 -4.84 0.24 -4.39
CA GLN A 218 -5.06 -0.54 -3.17
C GLN A 218 -6.22 0.03 -2.33
N MET A 219 -6.45 1.35 -2.38
CA MET A 219 -7.65 1.97 -1.79
C MET A 219 -8.96 1.42 -2.35
N ASP A 220 -8.98 1.03 -3.62
CA ASP A 220 -10.13 0.37 -4.28
C ASP A 220 -10.15 -1.15 -4.03
N GLY A 221 -9.23 -1.65 -3.18
CA GLY A 221 -9.06 -3.05 -2.86
C GLY A 221 -8.20 -3.83 -3.85
N GLU A 222 -7.50 -3.17 -4.79
CA GLU A 222 -6.62 -3.86 -5.74
C GLU A 222 -5.37 -4.41 -5.05
N ILE A 223 -5.05 -5.68 -5.29
CA ILE A 223 -3.93 -6.39 -4.68
C ILE A 223 -2.74 -6.44 -5.66
N CYS A 224 -2.99 -6.94 -6.87
CA CYS A 224 -1.99 -7.05 -7.93
C CYS A 224 -2.65 -7.22 -9.30
N SER A 225 -1.94 -6.86 -10.35
CA SER A 225 -2.30 -7.24 -11.72
C SER A 225 -1.33 -8.30 -12.27
N LEU A 226 -1.87 -9.20 -13.08
CA LEU A 226 -1.22 -10.38 -13.63
C LEU A 226 -1.36 -10.41 -15.14
N ILE A 227 -0.34 -10.98 -15.78
CA ILE A 227 -0.38 -11.39 -17.17
C ILE A 227 -0.26 -12.91 -17.18
N ILE A 228 -1.32 -13.58 -17.60
CA ILE A 228 -1.36 -15.04 -17.71
C ILE A 228 -1.52 -15.43 -19.17
N GLU A 229 -0.65 -16.32 -19.62
CA GLU A 229 -0.70 -16.92 -20.94
C GLU A 229 -1.14 -18.37 -20.77
N THR A 230 -2.30 -18.73 -21.32
CA THR A 230 -2.81 -20.11 -21.32
C THR A 230 -2.32 -20.87 -22.55
N CYS A 231 -2.43 -22.19 -22.52
CA CYS A 231 -2.07 -23.02 -23.66
C CYS A 231 -3.05 -22.90 -24.84
N ASP A 232 -4.33 -22.70 -24.55
CA ASP A 232 -5.47 -22.79 -25.49
C ASP A 232 -6.12 -21.44 -25.83
N THR A 233 -6.13 -20.47 -24.91
CA THR A 233 -6.68 -19.13 -25.19
C THR A 233 -5.61 -18.16 -25.72
N GLU A 234 -5.97 -17.43 -26.78
CA GLU A 234 -5.31 -16.21 -27.24
C GLU A 234 -6.39 -15.13 -27.41
N PRO A 235 -6.18 -13.90 -26.92
CA PRO A 235 -4.92 -13.31 -26.44
C PRO A 235 -4.59 -13.59 -24.96
N THR A 236 -3.39 -13.16 -24.54
CA THR A 236 -2.91 -13.17 -23.15
C THR A 236 -3.90 -12.50 -22.20
N LEU A 237 -4.21 -13.15 -21.09
CA LEU A 237 -5.17 -12.66 -20.10
C LEU A 237 -4.51 -11.62 -19.19
N PHE A 238 -5.08 -10.42 -19.15
CA PHE A 238 -4.72 -9.39 -18.18
C PHE A 238 -5.71 -9.43 -17.03
N ILE A 239 -5.26 -9.83 -15.85
CA ILE A 239 -6.12 -10.14 -14.73
C ILE A 239 -5.78 -9.20 -13.58
N THR A 240 -6.78 -8.64 -12.94
CA THR A 240 -6.62 -7.83 -11.74
C THR A 240 -7.23 -8.56 -10.54
N CYS A 241 -6.40 -8.80 -9.54
CA CYS A 241 -6.80 -9.40 -8.26
C CYS A 241 -7.19 -8.29 -7.30
N ASN A 242 -8.41 -8.36 -6.77
CA ASN A 242 -8.96 -7.41 -5.81
C ASN A 242 -9.44 -8.16 -4.56
N THR A 243 -9.49 -7.47 -3.42
CA THR A 243 -10.04 -8.01 -2.17
C THR A 243 -11.46 -8.57 -2.31
N ASN A 244 -12.26 -8.06 -3.26
CA ASN A 244 -13.62 -8.54 -3.56
C ASN A 244 -13.67 -9.71 -4.55
N GLY A 245 -12.56 -10.09 -5.18
CA GLY A 245 -12.51 -11.11 -6.21
C GLY A 245 -11.51 -10.79 -7.32
N VAL A 246 -11.50 -11.61 -8.37
CA VAL A 246 -10.58 -11.53 -9.50
C VAL A 246 -11.36 -11.24 -10.77
N PHE A 247 -10.91 -10.28 -11.58
CA PHE A 247 -11.59 -9.93 -12.84
C PHE A 247 -10.60 -9.74 -14.00
N LEU A 248 -11.12 -9.84 -15.22
CA LEU A 248 -10.35 -9.69 -16.46
C LEU A 248 -10.41 -8.24 -16.96
N ASP A 249 -9.25 -7.68 -17.29
CA ASP A 249 -9.14 -6.34 -17.88
C ASP A 249 -9.32 -6.42 -19.41
N GLU A 250 -10.57 -6.49 -19.89
CA GLU A 250 -10.88 -6.58 -21.34
C GLU A 250 -10.58 -5.27 -22.14
N GLY A 251 -10.04 -4.24 -21.48
CA GLY A 251 -9.71 -2.94 -22.06
C GLY A 251 -8.32 -2.83 -22.70
N LEU A 252 -7.39 -3.75 -22.43
CA LEU A 252 -6.05 -3.75 -23.01
C LEU A 252 -6.02 -4.38 -24.41
N LYS A 253 -6.94 -3.96 -25.29
CA LYS A 253 -6.77 -4.21 -26.73
C LYS A 253 -5.51 -3.47 -27.15
N ARG A 254 -4.44 -4.20 -27.51
CA ARG A 254 -3.26 -3.62 -28.17
C ARG A 254 -3.73 -2.84 -29.40
N ARG A 255 -3.90 -1.52 -29.27
CA ARG A 255 -3.83 -0.63 -30.43
C ARG A 255 -2.36 -0.58 -30.81
N GLY A 256 -1.94 -1.46 -31.72
CA GLY A 256 -0.59 -1.45 -32.25
C GLY A 256 -0.18 -2.81 -32.78
N GLY A 257 -0.50 -3.07 -34.04
CA GLY A 257 0.27 -4.00 -34.83
C GLY A 257 1.65 -3.43 -35.11
N GLY A 258 2.67 -4.28 -34.98
CA GLY A 258 4.03 -4.06 -35.49
C GLY A 258 4.90 -3.07 -34.71
N GLY A 259 6.02 -3.55 -34.18
CA GLY A 259 7.12 -2.69 -33.74
C GLY A 259 7.55 -2.92 -32.30
N GLU A 260 8.75 -3.47 -32.16
CA GLU A 260 9.67 -3.53 -31.04
C GLU A 260 9.28 -2.78 -29.74
N LYS A 261 9.25 -3.56 -28.65
CA LYS A 261 9.64 -3.18 -27.27
C LYS A 261 9.16 -1.80 -26.79
N SER A 262 7.88 -1.66 -26.44
CA SER A 262 7.50 -0.70 -25.40
C SER A 262 7.25 -1.44 -24.08
N TYR A 263 8.13 -1.23 -23.11
CA TYR A 263 7.94 -1.63 -21.70
C TYR A 263 6.98 -0.70 -20.96
N ASN A 264 6.09 -0.02 -21.70
CA ASN A 264 5.10 0.88 -21.14
C ASN A 264 3.74 0.35 -21.60
N ALA A 265 3.27 -0.73 -20.97
CA ALA A 265 1.84 -0.98 -20.92
C ALA A 265 1.25 0.23 -20.21
N VAL A 266 0.76 1.17 -21.01
CA VAL A 266 0.22 2.45 -20.59
C VAL A 266 -0.71 2.19 -19.41
N GLU A 267 -0.36 2.73 -18.24
CA GLU A 267 -1.25 2.91 -17.10
C GLU A 267 -2.41 3.80 -17.55
N SER A 268 -3.33 3.22 -18.33
CA SER A 268 -4.52 3.93 -18.74
C SER A 268 -5.35 4.09 -17.47
N TYR A 269 -5.52 5.34 -17.06
CA TYR A 269 -6.33 5.78 -15.92
C TYR A 269 -7.84 5.47 -16.09
N ASN A 270 -8.22 4.81 -17.18
CA ASN A 270 -9.57 4.33 -17.39
C ASN A 270 -9.78 3.11 -16.51
N SER A 271 -10.70 3.23 -15.55
CA SER A 271 -11.21 2.10 -14.76
C SER A 271 -11.44 0.91 -15.70
N PRO A 272 -10.86 -0.28 -15.41
CA PRO A 272 -11.14 -1.45 -16.22
C PRO A 272 -12.66 -1.66 -16.28
N VAL A 273 -13.17 -2.03 -17.45
CA VAL A 273 -14.58 -2.41 -17.59
C VAL A 273 -14.72 -3.76 -16.90
N ILE A 274 -15.17 -3.74 -15.65
CA ILE A 274 -15.39 -4.94 -14.84
C ILE A 274 -16.69 -5.59 -15.36
N ASN A 275 -16.56 -6.61 -16.20
CA ASN A 275 -17.69 -7.37 -16.72
C ASN A 275 -18.16 -8.44 -15.72
N GLU A 276 -17.22 -9.20 -15.17
CA GLU A 276 -17.50 -10.35 -14.31
C GLU A 276 -16.40 -10.49 -13.25
N VAL A 277 -16.81 -10.70 -11.99
CA VAL A 277 -15.92 -10.88 -10.85
C VAL A 277 -15.98 -12.33 -10.40
N PHE A 278 -14.85 -13.01 -10.48
CA PHE A 278 -14.67 -14.39 -10.03
C PHE A 278 -14.20 -14.41 -8.58
N LYS A 279 -14.52 -15.49 -7.86
CA LYS A 279 -14.14 -15.64 -6.45
C LYS A 279 -12.63 -15.73 -6.25
N ASP A 280 -11.96 -16.49 -7.11
CA ASP A 280 -10.52 -16.79 -7.06
C ASP A 280 -9.96 -16.98 -8.48
N LEU A 281 -8.63 -17.04 -8.59
CA LEU A 281 -7.93 -17.07 -9.87
C LEU A 281 -8.17 -18.41 -10.59
N VAL A 282 -8.23 -19.52 -9.85
CA VAL A 282 -8.61 -20.84 -10.39
C VAL A 282 -9.99 -20.81 -11.04
N THR A 283 -11.01 -20.23 -10.39
CA THR A 283 -12.37 -20.15 -10.96
C THR A 283 -12.38 -19.34 -12.26
N LEU A 284 -11.64 -18.23 -12.32
CA LEU A 284 -11.48 -17.44 -13.55
C LEU A 284 -10.82 -18.27 -14.65
N LEU A 285 -9.71 -18.95 -14.35
CA LEU A 285 -8.98 -19.74 -15.34
C LEU A 285 -9.80 -20.93 -15.85
N LYS A 286 -10.55 -21.63 -14.98
CA LYS A 286 -11.48 -22.69 -15.40
C LYS A 286 -12.59 -22.17 -16.32
N ASN A 287 -13.07 -20.95 -16.09
CA ASN A 287 -14.09 -20.35 -16.94
C ASN A 287 -13.54 -19.96 -18.33
N LYS A 288 -12.29 -19.47 -18.39
CA LYS A 288 -11.71 -18.92 -19.62
C LYS A 288 -10.97 -19.95 -20.47
N SER A 289 -10.29 -20.92 -19.85
CA SER A 289 -9.48 -21.94 -20.52
C SER A 289 -10.09 -23.32 -20.30
N SER A 290 -10.60 -23.92 -21.37
CA SER A 290 -11.16 -25.28 -21.32
C SER A 290 -10.06 -26.30 -21.03
N HIS A 291 -8.86 -26.10 -21.58
CA HIS A 291 -7.70 -26.94 -21.28
C HIS A 291 -7.34 -26.88 -19.79
N PHE A 292 -7.35 -25.69 -19.20
CA PHE A 292 -7.11 -25.54 -17.76
C PHE A 292 -8.23 -26.21 -16.95
N ALA A 293 -9.50 -26.10 -17.37
CA ALA A 293 -10.61 -26.74 -16.67
C ALA A 293 -10.53 -28.27 -16.67
N GLU A 294 -10.28 -28.87 -17.83
CA GLU A 294 -10.18 -30.33 -18.00
C GLU A 294 -9.03 -30.91 -17.16
N VAL A 295 -7.83 -30.34 -17.30
CA VAL A 295 -6.65 -30.87 -16.61
C VAL A 295 -6.65 -30.51 -15.12
N ALA A 296 -7.19 -29.36 -14.71
CA ALA A 296 -7.30 -29.04 -13.28
C ALA A 296 -8.27 -29.97 -12.53
N ASP A 297 -9.34 -30.45 -13.18
CA ASP A 297 -10.22 -31.44 -12.56
C ASP A 297 -9.55 -32.82 -12.42
N GLU A 298 -8.63 -33.16 -13.33
CA GLU A 298 -7.85 -34.41 -13.30
C GLU A 298 -6.64 -34.34 -12.35
N GLU A 299 -5.89 -33.23 -12.34
CA GLU A 299 -4.70 -33.02 -11.51
C GLU A 299 -5.03 -32.61 -10.07
N VAL A 300 -6.16 -31.95 -9.77
CA VAL A 300 -6.55 -31.73 -8.35
C VAL A 300 -6.76 -33.08 -7.64
N LEU A 301 -7.22 -34.12 -8.36
CA LEU A 301 -7.30 -35.48 -7.85
C LEU A 301 -5.90 -36.11 -7.65
N GLU A 302 -4.96 -35.90 -8.58
CA GLU A 302 -3.58 -36.43 -8.46
C GLU A 302 -2.70 -35.66 -7.45
N TYR A 303 -2.88 -34.34 -7.31
CA TYR A 303 -2.09 -33.51 -6.40
C TYR A 303 -2.65 -33.51 -4.97
N CYS A 304 -3.97 -33.56 -4.79
CA CYS A 304 -4.54 -33.87 -3.47
C CYS A 304 -4.13 -35.27 -3.01
N THR A 305 -4.08 -36.26 -3.91
CA THR A 305 -3.51 -37.57 -3.56
C THR A 305 -2.00 -37.49 -3.35
N PHE A 306 -1.22 -36.71 -4.10
CA PHE A 306 0.23 -36.60 -3.90
C PHE A 306 0.62 -35.86 -2.61
N ILE A 307 -0.04 -34.75 -2.26
CA ILE A 307 0.18 -34.04 -0.98
C ILE A 307 -0.34 -34.86 0.18
N SER A 308 -1.54 -35.45 0.08
CA SER A 308 -2.03 -36.32 1.16
C SER A 308 -1.14 -37.54 1.31
N PHE A 309 -0.65 -38.14 0.23
CA PHE A 309 0.27 -39.28 0.25
C PHE A 309 1.67 -38.90 0.74
N ASN A 310 2.20 -37.72 0.41
CA ASN A 310 3.47 -37.24 0.96
C ASN A 310 3.36 -36.81 2.42
N ARG A 311 2.26 -36.17 2.83
CA ARG A 311 1.97 -35.91 4.25
C ARG A 311 1.76 -37.22 5.00
N PHE A 312 1.08 -38.19 4.41
CA PHE A 312 0.88 -39.52 5.02
C PHE A 312 2.21 -40.26 5.11
N LYS A 313 3.05 -40.25 4.06
CA LYS A 313 4.40 -40.81 4.07
C LYS A 313 5.30 -40.13 5.10
N LEU A 314 5.34 -38.80 5.16
CA LEU A 314 6.12 -38.08 6.19
C LEU A 314 5.61 -38.41 7.59
N CYS A 315 4.30 -38.51 7.78
CA CYS A 315 3.69 -38.87 9.06
C CYS A 315 3.97 -40.34 9.43
N LEU A 316 3.99 -41.24 8.44
CA LEU A 316 4.35 -42.65 8.63
C LEU A 316 5.84 -42.79 8.97
N ILE A 317 6.71 -42.09 8.23
CA ILE A 317 8.15 -42.08 8.47
C ILE A 317 8.45 -41.49 9.84
N SER A 318 7.82 -40.37 10.24
CA SER A 318 8.00 -39.80 11.58
C SER A 318 7.50 -40.75 12.66
N SER A 319 6.36 -41.40 12.46
CA SER A 319 5.81 -42.40 13.39
C SER A 319 6.71 -43.64 13.52
N ILE A 320 7.27 -44.12 12.40
CA ILE A 320 8.24 -45.22 12.37
C ILE A 320 9.53 -44.82 13.08
N ILE A 321 10.06 -43.61 12.84
CA ILE A 321 11.25 -43.11 13.52
C ILE A 321 10.99 -43.01 15.03
N ILE A 322 9.85 -42.47 15.46
CA ILE A 322 9.47 -42.40 16.88
C ILE A 322 9.35 -43.80 17.48
N LEU A 323 8.77 -44.76 16.75
CA LEU A 323 8.67 -46.15 17.20
C LEU A 323 10.04 -46.81 17.34
N ILE A 324 10.93 -46.64 16.36
CA ILE A 324 12.31 -47.14 16.40
C ILE A 324 13.05 -46.52 17.58
N VAL A 325 12.95 -45.21 17.79
CA VAL A 325 13.57 -44.53 18.92
C VAL A 325 13.03 -45.08 20.24
N LYS A 326 11.71 -45.32 20.36
CA LYS A 326 11.13 -45.95 21.55
C LYS A 326 11.62 -47.38 21.76
N ILE A 327 11.69 -48.20 20.71
CA ILE A 327 12.21 -49.57 20.79
C ILE A 327 13.67 -49.57 21.21
N VAL A 328 14.49 -48.69 20.64
CA VAL A 328 15.90 -48.53 21.02
C VAL A 328 16.00 -48.08 22.47
N ILE A 329 15.21 -47.10 22.93
CA ILE A 329 15.23 -46.65 24.33
C ILE A 329 14.81 -47.78 25.29
N VAL A 330 13.74 -48.53 24.98
CA VAL A 330 13.26 -49.64 25.81
C VAL A 330 14.25 -50.81 25.79
N GLY A 331 14.82 -51.14 24.63
CA GLY A 331 15.87 -52.16 24.48
C GLY A 331 17.15 -51.79 25.21
N PHE A 332 17.53 -50.51 25.22
CA PHE A 332 18.63 -49.99 26.04
C PHE A 332 18.30 -50.00 27.54
N HIS A 333 17.03 -49.83 27.93
CA HIS A 333 16.63 -49.97 29.32
C HIS A 333 16.69 -51.42 29.81
N PHE A 334 16.59 -52.38 28.89
CA PHE A 334 16.74 -53.81 29.16
C PHE A 334 18.20 -54.28 29.14
N SER A 335 19.10 -53.50 28.53
CA SER A 335 20.53 -53.78 28.44
C SER A 335 21.32 -52.75 29.25
N ASP A 336 21.53 -53.08 30.52
CA ASP A 336 22.40 -52.45 31.50
C ASP A 336 23.44 -51.42 31.00
N ARG A 337 23.48 -50.27 31.70
CA ARG A 337 24.59 -49.30 31.83
C ARG A 337 25.12 -48.62 30.57
N PHE A 338 24.32 -47.81 29.89
CA PHE A 338 24.87 -46.76 29.01
C PHE A 338 24.37 -45.35 29.36
N SER A 339 25.33 -44.43 29.42
CA SER A 339 25.26 -43.04 29.90
C SER A 339 24.04 -42.25 29.40
N TYR A 340 23.28 -41.70 30.36
CA TYR A 340 22.12 -40.81 30.17
C TYR A 340 22.38 -39.62 29.22
N SER A 341 23.65 -39.23 29.02
CA SER A 341 24.02 -38.11 28.13
C SER A 341 23.68 -38.37 26.65
N LEU A 342 23.73 -39.62 26.17
CA LEU A 342 23.47 -39.93 24.77
C LEU A 342 21.96 -39.94 24.45
N GLN A 343 21.14 -40.34 25.43
CA GLN A 343 19.67 -40.38 25.29
C GLN A 343 19.08 -38.98 25.15
N LEU A 344 19.54 -38.02 25.95
CA LEU A 344 19.04 -36.64 25.90
C LEU A 344 19.40 -35.93 24.59
N LEU A 345 20.60 -36.19 24.05
CA LEU A 345 21.06 -35.58 22.79
C LEU A 345 20.23 -36.04 21.58
N LEU A 346 19.81 -37.30 21.56
CA LEU A 346 18.95 -37.86 20.51
C LEU A 346 17.55 -37.25 20.53
N VAL A 347 16.94 -37.12 21.72
CA VAL A 347 15.61 -36.49 21.86
C VAL A 347 15.65 -35.03 21.41
N LEU A 348 16.64 -34.25 21.84
CA LEU A 348 16.76 -32.84 21.46
C LEU A 348 17.01 -32.63 19.96
N LYS A 349 17.80 -33.49 19.30
CA LYS A 349 17.99 -33.41 17.84
C LYS A 349 16.71 -33.76 17.07
N CYS A 350 15.94 -34.74 17.53
CA CYS A 350 14.66 -35.07 16.89
C CYS A 350 13.61 -33.95 17.08
N SER A 351 13.50 -33.35 18.26
CA SER A 351 12.57 -32.22 18.48
C SER A 351 12.96 -30.98 17.66
N ARG A 352 14.25 -30.71 17.49
CA ARG A 352 14.73 -29.60 16.65
C ARG A 352 14.40 -29.81 15.16
N TRP A 353 14.28 -31.05 14.70
CA TRP A 353 13.88 -31.37 13.33
C TRP A 353 12.38 -31.18 13.08
N GLN A 354 11.53 -31.37 14.09
CA GLN A 354 10.09 -31.06 14.00
C GLN A 354 9.81 -29.56 13.88
N PHE A 355 10.60 -28.71 14.53
CA PHE A 355 10.42 -27.25 14.46
C PHE A 355 10.90 -26.60 13.16
N LEU A 356 11.69 -27.30 12.35
CA LEU A 356 12.21 -26.78 11.08
C LEU A 356 11.31 -27.12 9.87
N ASN A 357 10.31 -27.99 10.05
CA ASN A 357 9.46 -28.51 8.96
C ASN A 357 7.95 -28.32 9.21
N ILE A 358 7.58 -27.49 10.20
CA ILE A 358 6.25 -26.87 10.34
C ILE A 358 6.44 -25.40 9.99
#